data_AF-A0A6P4ZN13-F1
#
_entry.id   AF-A0A6P4ZN13-F1
#
_cell.length_a   1.000
_cell.length_b   1.000
_cell.length_c   1.000
_cell.angle_alpha   90.00
_cell.angle_beta   90.00
_cell.angle_gamma   90.00
#
_symmetry.space_group_name_H-M   'P 1'
#
loop_
_entity.id
_entity.type
_entity.pdbx_description
1 polymer ?
#
loop_
_entity_poly.entity_id
_entity_poly.type
_entity_poly.pdbx_seq_one_letter_code
_entity_poly.pdbx_strand_id
1 'polypeptide(L)'
;MPTPILPRIDDCECTPSVQHLFWRHYLLQSPMYYIRWIYAALYSLYLLFTLRAPTDRDIVGYIENTTMAMLIRPATDGKSGEYEVTVRDCKLRASEGYKLKNMSLRYKRGKRGVQVLCFTRNGVKIDNRYQIFSTIYFYHIHSIHTKSHLFSNNLVRHIVDNDVKILQESSYTSIPLHYGLLHSSLSALAWDGSVSRYLGYGNACVRESLVEERRNMSALAGHQAMEHWKSHGKDAFAGKLFRSRLALQNVMKRHKIDPKLLDPLFNHTIVHSLDHDGSSKWSFLRFSLHPWDIECSTYQAFNTSMFLILIGQPNLNPLAPNTIRSINKPFYQDLYRELRKIDPKMADVVTASVMF
;
A
#
# COMPACT_ATOMS: atom_id res chain seq x y z
N MET A 1 -21.33 -22.72 12.41
CA MET A 1 -21.02 -21.37 11.91
C MET A 1 -19.82 -21.48 10.97
N PRO A 2 -19.80 -20.84 9.80
CA PRO A 2 -18.64 -20.89 8.90
C PRO A 2 -17.45 -20.11 9.49
N THR A 3 -16.25 -20.67 9.38
CA THR A 3 -15.00 -20.09 9.91
C THR A 3 -14.61 -18.82 9.14
N PRO A 4 -14.26 -17.70 9.81
CA PRO A 4 -13.83 -16.46 9.14
C PRO A 4 -12.47 -16.63 8.46
N ILE A 5 -12.23 -15.87 7.38
CA ILE A 5 -10.89 -15.73 6.77
C ILE A 5 -10.05 -14.88 7.73
N LEU A 6 -9.07 -15.51 8.37
CA LEU A 6 -8.19 -14.84 9.32
C LEU A 6 -7.10 -14.03 8.60
N PRO A 7 -6.56 -12.96 9.19
CA PRO A 7 -5.43 -12.21 8.63
C PRO A 7 -4.13 -13.04 8.72
N ARG A 8 -3.57 -13.44 7.58
CA ARG A 8 -2.33 -14.23 7.49
C ARG A 8 -1.59 -14.01 6.16
N ILE A 9 -0.59 -13.11 6.16
CA ILE A 9 0.25 -12.85 4.96
C ILE A 9 1.48 -13.78 4.86
N ASP A 10 1.83 -14.52 5.92
CA ASP A 10 2.90 -15.55 5.84
C ASP A 10 2.43 -16.86 5.21
N ASP A 11 1.13 -17.05 5.00
CA ASP A 11 0.61 -18.20 4.28
C ASP A 11 0.81 -18.05 2.76
N CYS A 12 2.07 -18.08 2.34
CA CYS A 12 2.46 -17.94 0.93
C CYS A 12 3.23 -19.15 0.42
N GLU A 13 3.16 -20.28 1.12
CA GLU A 13 3.80 -21.53 0.69
C GLU A 13 3.17 -22.06 -0.60
N CYS A 14 4.03 -22.54 -1.50
CA CYS A 14 3.62 -23.19 -2.74
C CYS A 14 3.07 -24.59 -2.43
N THR A 15 1.75 -24.69 -2.30
CA THR A 15 1.03 -25.97 -2.19
C THR A 15 0.57 -26.45 -3.57
N PRO A 16 0.23 -27.75 -3.75
CA PRO A 16 -0.26 -28.25 -5.03
C PRO A 16 -1.45 -27.46 -5.60
N SER A 17 -2.39 -27.01 -4.74
CA SER A 17 -3.57 -26.24 -5.19
C SER A 17 -3.22 -24.89 -5.82
N VAL A 18 -2.17 -24.21 -5.34
CA VAL A 18 -1.76 -22.87 -5.83
C VAL A 18 -0.52 -22.89 -6.73
N GLN A 19 0.07 -24.06 -7.00
CA GLN A 19 1.28 -24.19 -7.81
C GLN A 19 1.13 -23.56 -9.21
N HIS A 20 -0.06 -23.68 -9.80
CA HIS A 20 -0.38 -23.07 -11.08
C HIS A 20 -0.24 -21.53 -11.08
N LEU A 21 -0.48 -20.87 -9.94
CA LEU A 21 -0.27 -19.42 -9.78
C LEU A 21 1.21 -19.06 -9.83
N PHE A 22 2.08 -19.87 -9.22
CA PHE A 22 3.54 -19.67 -9.28
C PHE A 22 4.07 -19.83 -10.71
N TRP A 23 3.65 -20.89 -11.41
CA TRP A 23 4.01 -21.08 -12.82
C TRP A 23 3.56 -19.91 -13.69
N ARG A 24 2.31 -19.47 -13.50
CA ARG A 24 1.73 -18.34 -14.22
C ARG A 24 2.50 -17.04 -13.94
N HIS A 25 2.81 -16.76 -12.67
CA HIS A 25 3.61 -15.60 -12.27
C HIS A 25 5.02 -15.66 -12.90
N TYR A 26 5.68 -16.82 -12.83
CA TYR A 26 7.02 -16.99 -13.40
C TYR A 26 7.04 -16.75 -14.91
N LEU A 27 6.07 -17.31 -15.64
CA LEU A 27 6.03 -17.19 -17.10
C LEU A 27 5.58 -15.81 -17.59
N LEU A 28 4.64 -15.16 -16.88
CA LEU A 28 3.97 -13.96 -17.38
C LEU A 28 4.40 -12.68 -16.67
N GLN A 29 4.84 -12.75 -15.41
CA GLN A 29 5.26 -11.56 -14.65
C GLN A 29 6.78 -11.43 -14.54
N SER A 30 7.54 -12.52 -14.37
CA SER A 30 9.00 -12.42 -14.24
C SER A 30 9.69 -11.74 -15.43
N PRO A 31 9.36 -12.04 -16.71
CA PRO A 31 9.91 -11.30 -17.85
C PRO A 31 9.60 -9.80 -17.78
N MET A 32 8.41 -9.46 -17.30
CA MET A 32 8.01 -8.06 -17.16
C MET A 32 8.76 -7.32 -16.07
N TYR A 33 9.11 -8.00 -14.97
CA TYR A 33 9.99 -7.41 -13.95
C TYR A 33 11.37 -7.07 -14.50
N TYR A 34 11.94 -7.86 -15.41
CA TYR A 34 13.21 -7.53 -16.05
C TYR A 34 13.10 -6.30 -16.97
N ILE A 35 12.09 -6.25 -17.84
CA ILE A 35 11.85 -5.09 -18.71
C ILE A 35 11.61 -3.85 -17.86
N ARG A 36 10.80 -3.98 -16.80
CA ARG A 36 10.49 -2.89 -15.89
C ARG A 36 11.71 -2.44 -15.09
N TRP A 37 12.63 -3.34 -14.74
CA TRP A 37 13.89 -2.98 -14.09
C TRP A 37 14.72 -2.06 -14.98
N ILE A 38 14.85 -2.37 -16.28
CA ILE A 38 15.56 -1.51 -17.23
C ILE A 38 14.88 -0.15 -17.33
N TYR A 39 13.56 -0.14 -17.50
CA TYR A 39 12.78 1.10 -17.50
C TYR A 39 12.98 1.91 -16.21
N ALA A 40 12.91 1.25 -15.05
CA ALA A 40 13.07 1.89 -13.75
C ALA A 40 14.45 2.50 -13.60
N ALA A 41 15.50 1.82 -14.05
CA ALA A 41 16.87 2.35 -14.00
C ALA A 41 16.99 3.63 -14.85
N LEU A 42 16.56 3.57 -16.11
CA LEU A 42 16.63 4.72 -17.02
C LEU A 42 15.74 5.88 -16.55
N TYR A 43 14.52 5.59 -16.13
CA TYR A 43 13.59 6.61 -15.66
C TYR A 43 14.04 7.20 -14.31
N SER A 44 14.64 6.41 -13.42
CA SER A 44 15.23 6.92 -12.17
C SER A 44 16.38 7.87 -12.44
N LEU A 45 17.25 7.57 -13.42
CA LEU A 45 18.30 8.50 -13.85
C LEU A 45 17.73 9.82 -14.36
N TYR A 46 16.67 9.76 -15.17
CA TYR A 46 15.95 10.96 -15.61
C TYR A 46 15.32 11.73 -14.43
N LEU A 47 14.69 11.02 -13.49
CA LEU A 47 14.04 11.63 -12.35
C LEU A 47 15.03 12.43 -11.49
N LEU A 48 16.29 12.02 -11.36
CA LEU A 48 17.31 12.76 -10.60
C LEU A 48 17.38 14.26 -10.96
N PHE A 49 17.04 14.64 -12.20
CA PHE A 49 17.02 16.03 -12.66
C PHE A 49 15.72 16.79 -12.33
N THR A 50 14.66 16.09 -11.95
CA THR A 50 13.32 16.65 -11.68
C THR A 50 12.87 16.45 -10.23
N LEU A 51 13.58 15.62 -9.46
CA LEU A 51 13.29 15.39 -8.05
C LEU A 51 13.42 16.68 -7.24
N ARG A 52 12.46 16.91 -6.34
CA ARG A 52 12.45 18.08 -5.45
C ARG A 52 12.28 17.71 -3.98
N ALA A 53 12.64 18.63 -3.09
CA ALA A 53 12.43 18.46 -1.66
C ALA A 53 10.94 18.29 -1.30
N PRO A 54 10.60 17.47 -0.28
CA PRO A 54 9.26 17.41 0.29
C PRO A 54 8.89 18.73 0.99
N THR A 55 7.63 19.13 0.84
CA THR A 55 7.01 20.26 1.53
C THR A 55 5.93 19.79 2.49
N ASP A 56 5.45 20.68 3.37
CA ASP A 56 4.32 20.41 4.26
C ASP A 56 3.07 19.95 3.49
N ARG A 57 2.83 20.51 2.29
CA ARG A 57 1.73 20.11 1.40
C ARG A 57 1.91 18.68 0.91
N ASP A 58 3.14 18.26 0.61
CA ASP A 58 3.41 16.90 0.13
C ASP A 58 3.25 15.87 1.24
N ILE A 59 3.76 16.19 2.43
CA ILE A 59 3.65 15.35 3.63
C ILE A 59 2.18 15.07 3.95
N VAL A 60 1.38 16.13 4.08
CA VAL A 60 -0.04 15.97 4.42
C VAL A 60 -0.84 15.43 3.24
N GLY A 61 -0.51 15.84 2.02
CA GLY A 61 -1.12 15.30 0.81
C GLY A 61 -0.92 13.79 0.69
N TYR A 62 0.26 13.27 1.04
CA TYR A 62 0.55 11.85 1.07
C TYR A 62 -0.36 11.11 2.05
N ILE A 63 -0.46 11.61 3.29
CA ILE A 63 -1.30 11.03 4.33
C ILE A 63 -2.76 11.00 3.86
N GLU A 64 -3.26 12.11 3.34
CA GLU A 64 -4.68 12.28 3.00
C GLU A 64 -5.13 11.53 1.74
N ASN A 65 -4.18 11.09 0.92
CA ASN A 65 -4.44 10.34 -0.31
C ASN A 65 -4.01 8.87 -0.24
N THR A 66 -3.74 8.35 0.96
CA THR A 66 -3.42 6.95 1.25
C THR A 66 -4.24 6.48 2.46
N THR A 67 -4.16 5.19 2.81
CA THR A 67 -4.77 4.62 4.01
C THR A 67 -4.30 5.26 5.31
N MET A 68 -3.18 5.99 5.31
CA MET A 68 -2.78 6.87 6.42
C MET A 68 -3.86 7.88 6.79
N ALA A 69 -4.76 8.24 5.88
CA ALA A 69 -5.88 9.15 6.13
C ALA A 69 -6.78 8.66 7.27
N MET A 70 -6.83 7.35 7.53
CA MET A 70 -7.60 6.76 8.63
C MET A 70 -7.06 7.14 10.01
N LEU A 71 -5.81 7.58 10.10
CA LEU A 71 -5.19 8.02 11.35
C LEU A 71 -5.43 9.50 11.67
N ILE A 72 -6.00 10.26 10.73
CA ILE A 72 -6.23 11.69 10.91
C ILE A 72 -7.38 11.90 11.91
N ARG A 73 -7.13 12.73 12.91
CA ARG A 73 -8.14 13.19 13.87
C ARG A 73 -8.07 14.71 14.03
N PRO A 74 -9.17 15.39 14.39
CA PRO A 74 -9.09 16.75 14.91
C PRO A 74 -8.17 16.82 16.13
N ALA A 75 -7.42 17.91 16.28
CA ALA A 75 -6.56 18.11 17.44
C ALA A 75 -7.39 18.12 18.74
N THR A 76 -6.90 17.42 19.78
CA THR A 76 -7.64 17.21 21.03
C THR A 76 -7.82 18.47 21.86
N ASP A 77 -7.06 19.53 21.59
CA ASP A 77 -7.14 20.82 22.30
C ASP A 77 -8.17 21.79 21.68
N GLY A 78 -9.02 21.32 20.78
CA GLY A 78 -10.19 22.05 20.28
C GLY A 78 -9.87 23.20 19.31
N LYS A 79 -8.61 23.34 18.86
CA LYS A 79 -8.25 24.37 17.87
C LYS A 79 -8.81 24.01 16.50
N SER A 80 -9.80 24.79 16.07
CA SER A 80 -10.46 24.61 14.77
C SER A 80 -9.43 24.61 13.61
N GLY A 81 -9.53 23.60 12.74
CA GLY A 81 -8.67 23.44 11.56
C GLY A 81 -7.32 22.79 11.82
N GLU A 82 -7.04 22.34 13.05
CA GLU A 82 -5.86 21.56 13.38
C GLU A 82 -6.17 20.06 13.50
N TYR A 83 -5.22 19.26 13.03
CA TYR A 83 -5.35 17.82 12.91
C TYR A 83 -4.09 17.13 13.43
N GLU A 84 -4.27 15.91 13.88
CA GLU A 84 -3.20 15.06 14.39
C GLU A 84 -3.23 13.69 13.70
N VAL A 85 -2.04 13.12 13.54
CA VAL A 85 -1.81 11.74 13.17
C VAL A 85 -0.88 11.16 14.22
N THR A 86 -1.31 10.14 14.94
CA THR A 86 -0.51 9.54 16.02
C THR A 86 -0.40 8.04 15.82
N VAL A 87 0.81 7.54 15.94
CA VAL A 87 1.13 6.11 15.92
C VAL A 87 1.84 5.76 17.21
N ARG A 88 1.36 4.71 17.86
CA ARG A 88 1.92 4.17 19.10
C ARG A 88 2.25 2.69 18.91
N ASP A 89 3.18 2.22 19.73
CA ASP A 89 3.59 0.82 19.80
C ASP A 89 4.02 0.20 18.45
N CYS A 90 4.63 0.96 17.57
CA CYS A 90 5.11 0.43 16.29
C CYS A 90 6.30 -0.52 16.50
N LYS A 91 6.32 -1.63 15.75
CA LYS A 91 7.35 -2.68 15.83
C LYS A 91 8.39 -2.60 14.71
N LEU A 92 8.25 -1.66 13.78
CA LEU A 92 9.13 -1.57 12.61
C LEU A 92 10.57 -1.25 13.01
N ARG A 93 11.50 -1.93 12.33
CA ARG A 93 12.94 -1.72 12.43
C ARG A 93 13.49 -1.40 11.06
N ALA A 94 14.35 -0.39 10.99
CA ALA A 94 15.19 -0.15 9.84
C ALA A 94 16.54 -0.86 10.03
N SER A 95 17.32 -0.96 8.95
CA SER A 95 18.71 -1.41 8.96
C SER A 95 19.53 -0.68 10.03
N GLU A 96 20.66 -1.24 10.44
CA GLU A 96 21.53 -0.65 11.47
C GLU A 96 20.89 -0.55 12.88
N GLY A 97 19.77 -1.24 13.10
CA GLY A 97 19.16 -1.38 14.43
C GLY A 97 18.24 -0.23 14.85
N TYR A 98 17.96 0.74 13.97
CA TYR A 98 17.00 1.80 14.24
C TYR A 98 15.58 1.25 14.37
N LYS A 99 14.83 1.75 15.35
CA LYS A 99 13.46 1.28 15.66
C LYS A 99 12.48 2.45 15.63
N LEU A 100 11.37 2.30 14.91
CA LEU A 100 10.24 3.24 14.98
C LEU A 100 9.28 2.71 16.03
N LYS A 101 9.24 3.34 17.22
CA LYS A 101 8.35 2.97 18.33
C LYS A 101 7.05 3.78 18.32
N ASN A 102 7.16 5.07 18.01
CA ASN A 102 6.03 5.97 17.91
C ASN A 102 6.35 7.14 16.96
N MET A 103 5.30 7.74 16.42
CA MET A 103 5.38 9.04 15.76
C MET A 103 4.12 9.85 15.99
N SER A 104 4.23 11.17 15.98
CA SER A 104 3.09 12.07 15.99
C SER A 104 3.34 13.23 15.05
N LEU A 105 2.36 13.54 14.21
CA LEU A 105 2.30 14.70 13.35
C LEU A 105 1.12 15.56 13.80
N ARG A 106 1.34 16.86 13.96
CA ARG A 106 0.29 17.86 14.09
C ARG A 106 0.40 18.85 12.95
N TYR A 107 -0.71 19.12 12.27
CA TYR A 107 -0.75 20.02 11.13
C TYR A 107 -2.02 20.86 11.13
N LYS A 108 -1.95 22.01 10.46
CA LYS A 108 -3.07 22.94 10.30
C LYS A 108 -3.45 23.05 8.84
N ARG A 109 -4.76 23.06 8.59
CA ARG A 109 -5.35 23.45 7.30
C ARG A 109 -5.97 24.82 7.43
N GLY A 110 -5.66 25.72 6.50
CA GLY A 110 -6.27 27.04 6.44
C GLY A 110 -6.30 27.61 5.03
N LYS A 111 -6.79 28.85 4.89
CA LYS A 111 -6.87 29.55 3.60
C LYS A 111 -5.51 29.68 2.90
N ARG A 112 -4.41 29.73 3.67
CA ARG A 112 -3.03 29.82 3.15
C ARG A 112 -2.40 28.46 2.80
N GLY A 113 -3.19 27.39 2.85
CA GLY A 113 -2.73 26.02 2.59
C GLY A 113 -2.51 25.21 3.87
N VAL A 114 -1.59 24.27 3.78
CA VAL A 114 -1.29 23.30 4.83
C VAL A 114 0.05 23.62 5.48
N GLN A 115 0.12 23.53 6.80
CA GLN A 115 1.34 23.74 7.57
C GLN A 115 1.54 22.61 8.58
N VAL A 116 2.73 22.00 8.57
CA VAL A 116 3.15 21.07 9.62
C VAL A 116 3.59 21.89 10.82
N LEU A 117 2.92 21.70 11.96
CA LEU A 117 3.18 22.45 13.19
C LEU A 117 4.25 21.76 14.03
N CYS A 118 4.17 20.44 14.15
CA CYS A 118 5.11 19.65 14.92
C CYS A 118 5.13 18.22 14.37
N PHE A 119 6.32 17.63 14.26
CA PHE A 119 6.48 16.21 14.06
C PHE A 119 7.44 15.66 15.10
N THR A 120 7.07 14.51 15.68
CA THR A 120 7.91 13.77 16.61
C THR A 120 8.08 12.34 16.12
N ARG A 121 9.30 11.83 16.24
CA ARG A 121 9.64 10.42 16.05
C ARG A 121 10.30 9.91 17.32
N ASN A 122 9.74 8.87 17.93
CA ASN A 122 10.20 8.34 19.22
C ASN A 122 10.31 9.41 20.31
N GLY A 123 9.37 10.36 20.34
CA GLY A 123 9.38 11.50 21.27
C GLY A 123 10.38 12.61 20.95
N VAL A 124 11.25 12.44 19.95
CA VAL A 124 12.20 13.48 19.51
C VAL A 124 11.56 14.32 18.42
N LYS A 125 11.60 15.65 18.58
CA LYS A 125 11.11 16.59 17.56
C LYS A 125 12.02 16.55 16.33
N ILE A 126 11.42 16.46 15.15
CA ILE A 126 12.13 16.48 13.86
C ILE A 126 11.55 17.63 13.03
N ASP A 127 12.42 18.55 12.61
CA ASP A 127 12.05 19.70 11.77
C ASP A 127 12.42 19.49 10.28
N ASN A 128 13.23 18.46 9.97
CA ASN A 128 13.67 18.18 8.62
C ASN A 128 12.57 17.48 7.80
N ARG A 129 12.12 18.10 6.71
CA ARG A 129 11.01 17.60 5.87
C ARG A 129 11.34 16.30 5.14
N TYR A 130 12.61 16.08 4.78
CA TYR A 130 13.07 14.80 4.23
C TYR A 130 12.85 13.68 5.24
N GLN A 131 13.28 13.87 6.50
CA GLN A 131 13.11 12.87 7.55
C GLN A 131 11.65 12.66 7.94
N ILE A 132 10.85 13.73 8.00
CA ILE A 132 9.41 13.63 8.28
C ILE A 132 8.73 12.78 7.20
N PHE A 133 8.94 13.13 5.92
CA PHE A 133 8.34 12.39 4.81
C PHE A 133 8.85 10.94 4.77
N SER A 134 10.15 10.71 4.93
CA SER A 134 10.75 9.37 4.95
C SER A 134 10.18 8.51 6.08
N THR A 135 9.94 9.09 7.26
CA THR A 135 9.33 8.38 8.40
C THR A 135 7.87 8.01 8.12
N ILE A 136 7.09 8.93 7.55
CA ILE A 136 5.68 8.70 7.18
C ILE A 136 5.58 7.63 6.09
N TYR A 137 6.41 7.74 5.05
CA TYR A 137 6.47 6.78 3.96
C TYR A 137 6.86 5.38 4.46
N PHE A 138 7.90 5.31 5.29
CA PHE A 138 8.37 4.06 5.90
C PHE A 138 7.28 3.38 6.74
N TYR A 139 6.59 4.13 7.59
CA TYR A 139 5.48 3.58 8.36
C TYR A 139 4.32 3.15 7.47
N HIS A 140 3.92 3.96 6.47
CA HIS A 140 2.82 3.61 5.58
C HIS A 140 3.10 2.30 4.84
N ILE A 141 4.23 2.19 4.12
CA ILE A 141 4.53 1.03 3.28
C ILE A 141 4.70 -0.25 4.12
N HIS A 142 5.39 -0.16 5.25
CA HIS A 142 5.77 -1.35 6.04
C HIS A 142 4.80 -1.70 7.17
N SER A 143 3.90 -0.78 7.55
CA SER A 143 2.84 -1.05 8.53
C SER A 143 1.46 -1.04 7.88
N ILE A 144 0.91 0.13 7.52
CA ILE A 144 -0.50 0.21 7.11
C ILE A 144 -0.77 -0.53 5.81
N HIS A 145 0.04 -0.28 4.77
CA HIS A 145 -0.09 -0.95 3.49
C HIS A 145 0.11 -2.47 3.63
N THR A 146 1.10 -2.90 4.41
CA THR A 146 1.28 -4.34 4.69
C THR A 146 0.03 -4.95 5.34
N LYS A 147 -0.73 -4.18 6.13
CA LYS A 147 -1.99 -4.64 6.72
C LYS A 147 -3.13 -4.80 5.71
N SER A 148 -3.15 -4.06 4.59
CA SER A 148 -4.11 -4.33 3.49
C SER A 148 -3.85 -5.68 2.83
N HIS A 149 -2.64 -6.21 2.94
CA HIS A 149 -2.25 -7.51 2.40
C HIS A 149 -2.55 -8.70 3.31
N LEU A 150 -2.93 -8.47 4.58
CA LEU A 150 -3.14 -9.54 5.56
C LEU A 150 -4.16 -10.59 5.12
N PHE A 151 -5.20 -10.18 4.39
CA PHE A 151 -6.25 -11.08 3.95
C PHE A 151 -6.00 -11.67 2.56
N SER A 152 -5.05 -11.13 1.81
CA SER A 152 -4.84 -11.45 0.39
C SER A 152 -4.58 -12.95 0.19
N ASN A 153 -3.64 -13.54 0.93
CA ASN A 153 -3.27 -14.94 0.72
C ASN A 153 -4.39 -15.91 1.09
N ASN A 154 -5.02 -15.72 2.26
CA ASN A 154 -6.11 -16.58 2.67
C ASN A 154 -7.35 -16.41 1.78
N LEU A 155 -7.60 -15.21 1.24
CA LEU A 155 -8.63 -14.98 0.23
C LEU A 155 -8.32 -15.75 -1.05
N VAL A 156 -7.08 -15.65 -1.56
CA VAL A 156 -6.65 -16.37 -2.76
C VAL A 156 -6.78 -17.88 -2.57
N ARG A 157 -6.32 -18.42 -1.43
CA ARG A 157 -6.53 -19.84 -1.09
C ARG A 157 -8.00 -20.20 -1.05
N HIS A 158 -8.83 -19.39 -0.39
CA HIS A 158 -10.27 -19.65 -0.35
C HIS A 158 -10.89 -19.71 -1.76
N ILE A 159 -10.53 -18.77 -2.64
CA ILE A 159 -11.00 -18.75 -4.03
C ILE A 159 -10.57 -20.00 -4.79
N VAL A 160 -9.30 -20.41 -4.65
CA VAL A 160 -8.72 -21.55 -5.37
C VAL A 160 -9.25 -22.88 -4.82
N ASP A 161 -9.12 -23.09 -3.51
CA ASP A 161 -9.46 -24.37 -2.85
C ASP A 161 -10.97 -24.66 -2.85
N ASN A 162 -11.82 -23.63 -2.99
CA ASN A 162 -13.28 -23.76 -3.08
C ASN A 162 -13.82 -23.52 -4.50
N ASP A 163 -12.94 -23.40 -5.51
CA ASP A 163 -13.29 -23.15 -6.91
C ASP A 163 -14.32 -22.00 -7.10
N VAL A 164 -14.09 -20.85 -6.46
CA VAL A 164 -14.97 -19.68 -6.56
C VAL A 164 -14.73 -18.98 -7.89
N LYS A 165 -15.21 -19.59 -8.99
CA LYS A 165 -14.92 -19.22 -10.40
C LYS A 165 -15.11 -17.74 -10.70
N ILE A 166 -16.14 -17.13 -10.12
CA ILE A 166 -16.48 -15.73 -10.35
C ILE A 166 -15.43 -14.75 -9.81
N LEU A 167 -14.60 -15.18 -8.85
CA LEU A 167 -13.55 -14.38 -8.23
C LEU A 167 -12.12 -14.73 -8.69
N GLN A 168 -11.94 -15.74 -9.54
CA GLN A 168 -10.62 -16.26 -9.91
C GLN A 168 -9.63 -15.21 -10.46
N GLU A 169 -10.09 -14.12 -11.08
CA GLU A 169 -9.18 -13.07 -11.58
C GLU A 169 -8.35 -12.45 -10.43
N SER A 170 -8.91 -12.29 -9.23
CA SER A 170 -8.19 -11.76 -8.06
C SER A 170 -7.19 -12.75 -7.43
N SER A 171 -6.95 -13.93 -8.03
CA SER A 171 -6.02 -14.93 -7.47
C SER A 171 -4.60 -14.85 -8.05
N TYR A 172 -4.38 -14.03 -9.08
CA TYR A 172 -3.30 -14.24 -10.05
C TYR A 172 -1.88 -14.22 -9.48
N THR A 173 -1.51 -13.16 -8.76
CA THR A 173 -0.09 -12.86 -8.42
C THR A 173 0.18 -12.79 -6.94
N SER A 174 -0.87 -12.68 -6.11
CA SER A 174 -0.78 -12.32 -4.69
C SER A 174 0.13 -13.24 -3.89
N ILE A 175 -0.11 -14.56 -3.96
CA ILE A 175 0.67 -15.55 -3.22
C ILE A 175 2.14 -15.61 -3.70
N PRO A 176 2.44 -15.78 -5.01
CA PRO A 176 3.81 -15.76 -5.51
C PRO A 176 4.58 -14.47 -5.18
N LEU A 177 3.91 -13.31 -5.25
CA LEU A 177 4.52 -12.02 -4.95
C LEU A 177 4.89 -11.89 -3.47
N HIS A 178 4.00 -12.28 -2.57
CA HIS A 178 4.31 -12.31 -1.13
C HIS A 178 5.41 -13.31 -0.80
N TYR A 179 5.43 -14.47 -1.45
CA TYR A 179 6.53 -15.43 -1.31
C TYR A 179 7.86 -14.81 -1.74
N GLY A 180 7.89 -14.15 -2.90
CA GLY A 180 9.07 -13.43 -3.38
C GLY A 180 9.57 -12.38 -2.38
N LEU A 181 8.65 -11.60 -1.80
CA LEU A 181 9.00 -10.54 -0.84
C LEU A 181 9.50 -11.09 0.50
N LEU A 182 8.90 -12.15 1.03
CA LEU A 182 9.16 -12.65 2.39
C LEU A 182 10.16 -13.79 2.45
N HIS A 183 10.38 -14.53 1.36
CA HIS A 183 11.18 -15.75 1.39
C HIS A 183 12.28 -15.79 0.31
N SER A 184 12.28 -14.90 -0.68
CA SER A 184 13.33 -14.88 -1.71
C SER A 184 14.59 -14.13 -1.28
N SER A 185 15.73 -14.55 -1.84
CA SER A 185 17.00 -13.83 -1.83
C SER A 185 16.97 -12.57 -2.71
N LEU A 186 15.95 -12.43 -3.58
CA LEU A 186 15.68 -11.26 -4.41
C LEU A 186 14.70 -10.28 -3.75
N SER A 187 14.42 -10.41 -2.45
CA SER A 187 13.54 -9.48 -1.75
C SER A 187 14.12 -8.07 -1.71
N ALA A 188 13.26 -7.06 -1.89
CA ALA A 188 13.62 -5.67 -1.69
C ALA A 188 13.68 -5.27 -0.20
N LEU A 189 13.32 -6.16 0.73
CA LEU A 189 13.42 -5.95 2.18
C LEU A 189 14.78 -6.38 2.70
N ALA A 190 15.28 -5.69 3.72
CA ALA A 190 16.53 -6.06 4.37
C ALA A 190 16.39 -7.40 5.13
N TRP A 191 17.39 -8.27 4.98
CA TRP A 191 17.57 -9.51 5.74
C TRP A 191 18.98 -9.52 6.35
N ASP A 192 19.08 -9.79 7.65
CA ASP A 192 20.33 -9.75 8.42
C ASP A 192 21.14 -8.45 8.23
N GLY A 193 20.42 -7.32 8.12
CA GLY A 193 21.02 -5.99 7.90
C GLY A 193 21.52 -5.74 6.47
N SER A 194 21.29 -6.67 5.53
CA SER A 194 21.64 -6.51 4.12
C SER A 194 20.40 -6.44 3.23
N VAL A 195 20.37 -5.45 2.33
CA VAL A 195 19.43 -5.41 1.20
C VAL A 195 19.92 -6.41 0.14
N SER A 196 19.01 -7.06 -0.59
CA SER A 196 19.39 -8.00 -1.66
C SER A 196 20.45 -7.40 -2.58
N ARG A 197 21.67 -7.97 -2.53
CA ARG A 197 22.82 -7.55 -3.36
C ARG A 197 22.53 -7.67 -4.86
N TYR A 198 21.55 -8.49 -5.25
CA TYR A 198 21.24 -8.84 -6.63
C TYR A 198 20.38 -7.81 -7.36
N LEU A 199 19.61 -6.99 -6.64
CA LEU A 199 18.68 -6.06 -7.27
C LEU A 199 19.30 -4.69 -7.57
N GLY A 200 20.40 -4.32 -6.91
CA GLY A 200 20.99 -2.98 -7.01
C GLY A 200 20.13 -1.86 -6.41
N TYR A 201 19.00 -2.22 -5.78
CA TYR A 201 18.10 -1.32 -5.04
C TYR A 201 17.45 -2.07 -3.87
N GLY A 202 16.91 -1.33 -2.90
CA GLY A 202 15.98 -1.88 -1.91
C GLY A 202 15.75 -0.98 -0.70
N ASN A 203 14.97 -1.48 0.24
CA ASN A 203 14.39 -0.73 1.34
C ASN A 203 15.10 -1.02 2.66
N ALA A 204 15.12 -0.02 3.53
CA ALA A 204 15.73 -0.09 4.86
C ALA A 204 15.00 -1.01 5.84
N CYS A 205 13.74 -1.36 5.59
CA CYS A 205 12.94 -2.12 6.56
C CYS A 205 13.44 -3.56 6.72
N VAL A 206 13.62 -3.97 7.97
CA VAL A 206 13.98 -5.33 8.36
C VAL A 206 12.76 -6.22 8.24
N ARG A 207 12.87 -7.26 7.41
CA ARG A 207 11.78 -8.18 7.04
C ARG A 207 11.01 -8.73 8.25
N GLU A 208 11.72 -9.17 9.28
CA GLU A 208 11.12 -9.77 10.49
C GLU A 208 10.27 -8.76 11.25
N SER A 209 10.67 -7.48 11.25
CA SER A 209 9.93 -6.42 11.93
C SER A 209 8.62 -6.07 11.21
N LEU A 210 8.60 -6.17 9.88
CA LEU A 210 7.37 -6.04 9.08
C LEU A 210 6.40 -7.21 9.39
N VAL A 211 6.93 -8.42 9.50
CA VAL A 211 6.19 -9.63 9.87
C VAL A 211 5.62 -9.56 11.29
N GLU A 212 6.30 -8.87 12.21
CA GLU A 212 5.80 -8.58 13.55
C GLU A 212 4.73 -7.46 13.51
N GLU A 213 5.06 -6.33 12.88
CA GLU A 213 4.22 -5.13 12.83
C GLU A 213 2.87 -5.37 12.15
N ARG A 214 2.79 -6.25 11.14
CA ARG A 214 1.53 -6.57 10.48
C ARG A 214 0.48 -7.13 11.45
N ARG A 215 0.89 -7.85 12.50
CA ARG A 215 -0.02 -8.43 13.51
C ARG A 215 -0.39 -7.42 14.59
N ASN A 216 0.36 -6.33 14.67
CA ASN A 216 0.16 -5.26 15.63
C ASN A 216 -0.93 -4.30 15.15
N MET A 217 -2.14 -4.49 15.67
CA MET A 217 -3.29 -3.64 15.36
C MET A 217 -3.50 -2.51 16.36
N SER A 218 -2.61 -2.33 17.36
CA SER A 218 -2.76 -1.33 18.42
C SER A 218 -2.94 0.10 17.87
N ALA A 219 -2.19 0.45 16.82
CA ALA A 219 -2.27 1.74 16.16
C ALA A 219 -3.53 1.93 15.28
N LEU A 220 -4.29 0.85 15.02
CA LEU A 220 -5.50 0.89 14.19
C LEU A 220 -6.78 0.55 14.96
N ALA A 221 -6.70 0.01 16.17
CA ALA A 221 -7.87 -0.47 16.92
C ALA A 221 -8.96 0.60 17.10
N GLY A 222 -8.57 1.87 17.29
CA GLY A 222 -9.50 3.01 17.34
C GLY A 222 -9.90 3.59 15.98
N HIS A 223 -9.25 3.17 14.88
CA HIS A 223 -9.37 3.71 13.53
C HIS A 223 -10.02 2.74 12.52
N GLN A 224 -10.24 1.49 12.95
CA GLN A 224 -10.92 0.44 12.19
C GLN A 224 -12.43 0.64 12.07
N ALA A 225 -13.02 1.51 12.90
CA ALA A 225 -14.45 1.77 12.83
C ALA A 225 -14.78 2.58 11.58
N MET A 226 -15.55 1.96 10.68
CA MET A 226 -16.08 2.58 9.46
C MET A 226 -16.81 3.91 9.70
N GLU A 227 -17.29 4.14 10.93
CA GLU A 227 -17.91 5.39 11.36
C GLU A 227 -16.96 6.59 11.20
N HIS A 228 -15.67 6.40 11.48
CA HIS A 228 -14.68 7.45 11.26
C HIS A 228 -14.52 7.76 9.77
N TRP A 229 -14.66 6.79 8.88
CA TRP A 229 -14.51 7.01 7.44
C TRP A 229 -15.68 7.82 6.87
N LYS A 230 -16.90 7.56 7.37
CA LYS A 230 -18.11 8.30 7.01
C LYS A 230 -18.04 9.78 7.44
N SER A 231 -17.25 10.08 8.47
CA SER A 231 -17.07 11.45 8.95
C SER A 231 -16.23 12.34 8.01
N HIS A 232 -15.49 11.74 7.06
CA HIS A 232 -14.78 12.49 6.04
C HIS A 232 -15.71 12.91 4.89
N GLY A 233 -15.42 14.04 4.25
CA GLY A 233 -16.16 14.53 3.09
C GLY A 233 -16.20 13.48 1.96
N LYS A 234 -17.28 13.46 1.18
CA LYS A 234 -17.52 12.44 0.12
C LYS A 234 -16.39 12.34 -0.90
N ASP A 235 -15.66 13.43 -1.13
CA ASP A 235 -14.56 13.52 -2.10
C ASP A 235 -13.19 13.22 -1.49
N ALA A 236 -13.10 13.10 -0.16
CA ALA A 236 -11.88 12.69 0.52
C ALA A 236 -11.59 11.20 0.28
N PHE A 237 -10.32 10.80 0.37
CA PHE A 237 -9.90 9.41 0.17
C PHE A 237 -10.70 8.42 1.03
N ALA A 238 -10.82 8.67 2.34
CA ALA A 238 -11.61 7.83 3.25
C ALA A 238 -13.11 7.78 2.88
N GLY A 239 -13.68 8.89 2.40
CA GLY A 239 -15.06 8.94 1.92
C GLY A 239 -15.27 8.09 0.66
N LYS A 240 -14.31 8.13 -0.27
CA LYS A 240 -14.30 7.26 -1.46
C LYS A 240 -14.14 5.79 -1.09
N LEU A 241 -13.28 5.45 -0.14
CA LEU A 241 -13.13 4.08 0.38
C LEU A 241 -14.44 3.56 0.99
N PHE A 242 -15.09 4.34 1.84
CA PHE A 242 -16.38 3.98 2.43
C PHE A 242 -17.43 3.66 1.36
N ARG A 243 -17.59 4.55 0.37
CA ARG A 243 -18.54 4.36 -0.73
C ARG A 243 -18.18 3.15 -1.60
N SER A 244 -16.89 2.89 -1.80
CA SER A 244 -16.41 1.75 -2.57
C SER A 244 -16.68 0.43 -1.86
N ARG A 245 -16.57 0.39 -0.52
CA ARG A 245 -16.96 -0.79 0.27
C ARG A 245 -18.44 -1.10 0.13
N LEU A 246 -19.31 -0.08 0.17
CA LEU A 246 -20.75 -0.23 -0.05
C LEU A 246 -21.07 -0.69 -1.47
N ALA A 247 -20.37 -0.15 -2.47
CA ALA A 247 -20.49 -0.60 -3.86
C ALA A 247 -20.13 -2.08 -4.00
N LEU A 248 -19.00 -2.51 -3.43
CA LEU A 248 -18.58 -3.90 -3.41
C LEU A 248 -19.62 -4.80 -2.72
N GLN A 249 -20.12 -4.40 -1.54
CA GLN A 249 -21.15 -5.15 -0.82
C GLN A 249 -22.42 -5.35 -1.66
N ASN A 250 -22.86 -4.32 -2.38
CA ASN A 250 -24.02 -4.40 -3.27
C ASN A 250 -23.77 -5.34 -4.45
N VAL A 251 -22.58 -5.27 -5.07
CA VAL A 251 -22.19 -6.16 -6.18
C VAL A 251 -22.11 -7.61 -5.69
N MET A 252 -21.48 -7.86 -4.54
CA MET A 252 -21.43 -9.18 -3.91
C MET A 252 -22.82 -9.77 -3.67
N LYS A 253 -23.76 -8.96 -3.16
CA LYS A 253 -25.15 -9.40 -2.97
C LYS A 253 -25.82 -9.81 -4.29
N ARG A 254 -25.63 -9.03 -5.36
CA ARG A 254 -26.18 -9.35 -6.70
C ARG A 254 -25.63 -10.66 -7.25
N HIS A 255 -24.35 -10.92 -7.03
CA HIS A 255 -23.63 -12.09 -7.53
C HIS A 255 -23.61 -13.27 -6.53
N LYS A 256 -24.38 -13.19 -5.43
CA LYS A 256 -24.48 -14.22 -4.38
C LYS A 256 -23.12 -14.62 -3.79
N ILE A 257 -22.18 -13.68 -3.68
CA ILE A 257 -20.91 -13.89 -2.99
C ILE A 257 -21.15 -13.91 -1.49
N ASP A 258 -20.50 -14.85 -0.79
CA ASP A 258 -20.58 -14.97 0.66
C ASP A 258 -20.18 -13.63 1.34
N PRO A 259 -21.05 -13.02 2.16
CA PRO A 259 -20.78 -11.77 2.85
C PRO A 259 -19.48 -11.78 3.69
N LYS A 260 -19.03 -12.94 4.15
CA LYS A 260 -17.76 -13.07 4.90
C LYS A 260 -16.53 -12.64 4.10
N LEU A 261 -16.63 -12.60 2.77
CA LEU A 261 -15.54 -12.21 1.87
C LEU A 261 -15.45 -10.70 1.68
N LEU A 262 -16.36 -9.90 2.25
CA LEU A 262 -16.43 -8.46 1.99
C LEU A 262 -15.13 -7.74 2.37
N ASP A 263 -14.67 -7.91 3.61
CA ASP A 263 -13.47 -7.21 4.08
C ASP A 263 -12.19 -7.76 3.42
N PRO A 264 -12.02 -9.08 3.23
CA PRO A 264 -10.93 -9.61 2.42
C PRO A 264 -10.89 -9.05 0.99
N LEU A 265 -12.01 -9.08 0.26
CA LEU A 265 -12.09 -8.56 -1.11
C LEU A 265 -11.87 -7.05 -1.15
N PHE A 266 -12.45 -6.32 -0.20
CA PHE A 266 -12.29 -4.87 -0.11
C PHE A 266 -10.83 -4.48 0.08
N ASN A 267 -10.13 -5.13 1.02
CA ASN A 267 -8.71 -4.85 1.26
C ASN A 267 -7.85 -5.26 0.06
N HIS A 268 -8.08 -6.47 -0.46
CA HIS A 268 -7.27 -7.06 -1.52
C HIS A 268 -7.40 -6.32 -2.86
N THR A 269 -8.61 -5.86 -3.21
CA THR A 269 -8.89 -5.29 -4.53
C THR A 269 -8.99 -3.77 -4.52
N ILE A 270 -9.62 -3.16 -3.51
CA ILE A 270 -9.88 -1.71 -3.50
C ILE A 270 -8.79 -0.98 -2.71
N VAL A 271 -8.63 -1.29 -1.42
CA VAL A 271 -7.70 -0.55 -0.55
C VAL A 271 -6.28 -0.63 -1.07
N HIS A 272 -5.81 -1.85 -1.35
CA HIS A 272 -4.48 -2.12 -1.89
C HIS A 272 -4.17 -1.29 -3.14
N SER A 273 -5.07 -1.30 -4.13
CA SER A 273 -4.91 -0.58 -5.39
C SER A 273 -4.85 0.94 -5.20
N LEU A 274 -5.68 1.46 -4.30
CA LEU A 274 -5.76 2.90 -4.05
C LEU A 274 -4.58 3.40 -3.21
N ASP A 275 -3.98 2.56 -2.37
CA ASP A 275 -2.71 2.88 -1.73
C ASP A 275 -1.57 2.99 -2.74
N HIS A 276 -1.54 2.11 -3.75
CA HIS A 276 -0.56 2.22 -4.84
C HIS A 276 -0.77 3.49 -5.69
N ASP A 277 -1.99 3.81 -6.15
CA ASP A 277 -2.24 5.08 -6.87
C ASP A 277 -1.95 6.30 -5.98
N GLY A 278 -2.35 6.26 -4.72
CA GLY A 278 -2.06 7.29 -3.72
C GLY A 278 -0.57 7.55 -3.56
N SER A 279 0.22 6.49 -3.35
CA SER A 279 1.67 6.58 -3.13
C SER A 279 2.44 6.96 -4.41
N SER A 280 2.01 6.48 -5.58
CA SER A 280 2.71 6.74 -6.85
C SER A 280 2.75 8.22 -7.26
N LYS A 281 1.77 9.02 -6.82
CA LYS A 281 1.71 10.47 -7.06
C LYS A 281 2.88 11.25 -6.45
N TRP A 282 3.70 10.63 -5.62
CA TRP A 282 4.79 11.27 -4.89
C TRP A 282 6.17 10.82 -5.37
N SER A 283 6.26 10.21 -6.55
CA SER A 283 7.50 9.71 -7.15
C SER A 283 8.52 10.79 -7.52
N PHE A 284 8.11 12.06 -7.57
CA PHE A 284 8.98 13.20 -7.86
C PHE A 284 9.64 13.81 -6.61
N LEU A 285 9.42 13.23 -5.42
CA LEU A 285 10.02 13.72 -4.19
C LEU A 285 11.40 13.08 -3.98
N ARG A 286 12.38 13.92 -3.65
CA ARG A 286 13.70 13.49 -3.20
C ARG A 286 13.62 13.15 -1.72
N PHE A 287 13.77 11.89 -1.34
CA PHE A 287 13.85 11.47 0.07
C PHE A 287 14.56 10.11 0.17
N SER A 288 15.05 9.75 1.36
CA SER A 288 15.66 8.44 1.60
C SER A 288 14.61 7.42 2.04
N LEU A 289 14.72 6.17 1.59
CA LEU A 289 13.93 5.07 2.15
C LEU A 289 14.31 4.76 3.61
N HIS A 290 15.47 5.23 4.08
CA HIS A 290 15.90 5.11 5.47
C HIS A 290 15.52 6.36 6.27
N PRO A 291 14.59 6.27 7.25
CA PRO A 291 14.02 7.45 7.89
C PRO A 291 15.02 8.31 8.68
N TRP A 292 16.12 7.72 9.15
CA TRP A 292 17.09 8.43 9.98
C TRP A 292 18.09 9.26 9.18
N ASP A 293 18.12 9.13 7.87
CA ASP A 293 19.01 9.90 7.03
C ASP A 293 18.61 11.38 7.05
N ILE A 294 19.54 12.26 7.43
CA ILE A 294 19.29 13.70 7.54
C ILE A 294 19.16 14.33 6.15
N GLU A 295 19.84 13.76 5.17
CA GLU A 295 19.86 14.22 3.79
C GLU A 295 19.54 13.07 2.82
N CYS A 296 19.40 13.41 1.54
CA CYS A 296 19.22 12.45 0.47
C CYS A 296 20.29 12.66 -0.58
N SER A 297 21.33 11.81 -0.54
CA SER A 297 22.36 11.69 -1.56
C SER A 297 21.76 11.26 -2.91
N THR A 298 22.53 11.43 -3.99
CA THR A 298 22.09 11.03 -5.34
C THR A 298 21.84 9.53 -5.43
N TYR A 299 22.66 8.72 -4.74
CA TYR A 299 22.45 7.28 -4.65
C TYR A 299 21.14 6.94 -3.92
N GLN A 300 20.88 7.55 -2.76
CA GLN A 300 19.62 7.34 -2.04
C GLN A 300 18.41 7.77 -2.87
N ALA A 301 18.50 8.91 -3.56
CA ALA A 301 17.43 9.39 -4.42
C ALA A 301 17.14 8.42 -5.58
N PHE A 302 18.20 7.93 -6.24
CA PHE A 302 18.09 6.91 -7.28
C PHE A 302 17.48 5.61 -6.75
N ASN A 303 17.94 5.13 -5.60
CA ASN A 303 17.42 3.92 -4.94
C ASN A 303 15.93 4.08 -4.58
N THR A 304 15.53 5.25 -4.05
CA THR A 304 14.13 5.57 -3.77
C THR A 304 13.28 5.55 -5.05
N SER A 305 13.75 6.17 -6.14
CA SER A 305 13.05 6.15 -7.43
C SER A 305 12.91 4.72 -7.98
N MET A 306 13.98 3.93 -7.95
CA MET A 306 13.97 2.52 -8.35
C MET A 306 12.92 1.73 -7.56
N PHE A 307 12.93 1.85 -6.23
CA PHE A 307 11.96 1.19 -5.35
C PHE A 307 10.52 1.62 -5.64
N LEU A 308 10.28 2.92 -5.82
CA LEU A 308 8.95 3.46 -6.11
C LEU A 308 8.42 2.96 -7.45
N ILE A 309 9.26 2.89 -8.48
CA ILE A 309 8.85 2.40 -9.80
C ILE A 309 8.64 0.90 -9.77
N LEU A 310 9.49 0.12 -9.10
CA LEU A 310 9.43 -1.35 -9.16
C LEU A 310 8.41 -1.97 -8.19
N ILE A 311 8.30 -1.40 -6.99
CA ILE A 311 7.45 -1.92 -5.91
C ILE A 311 6.24 -1.01 -5.67
N GLY A 312 6.45 0.31 -5.68
CA GLY A 312 5.41 1.28 -5.32
C GLY A 312 4.35 1.52 -6.40
N GLN A 313 4.68 1.33 -7.68
CA GLN A 313 3.78 1.54 -8.81
C GLN A 313 3.18 0.21 -9.30
N PRO A 314 1.91 0.19 -9.75
CA PRO A 314 1.27 -1.01 -10.30
C PRO A 314 2.09 -1.62 -11.45
N ASN A 315 2.29 -2.94 -11.44
CA ASN A 315 2.96 -3.64 -12.55
C ASN A 315 1.94 -4.08 -13.58
N LEU A 316 1.60 -3.18 -14.49
CA LEU A 316 0.79 -3.57 -15.65
C LEU A 316 1.69 -4.38 -16.59
N ASN A 317 1.30 -5.61 -16.91
CA ASN A 317 1.96 -6.35 -17.96
C ASN A 317 1.46 -5.78 -19.31
N PRO A 318 2.28 -5.05 -20.09
CA PRO A 318 1.89 -4.44 -21.36
C PRO A 318 1.55 -5.50 -22.43
N LEU A 319 1.99 -6.76 -22.25
CA LEU A 319 1.66 -7.89 -23.10
C LEU A 319 0.36 -8.60 -22.67
N ALA A 320 -0.18 -8.25 -21.50
CA ALA A 320 -1.52 -8.66 -21.10
C ALA A 320 -2.47 -7.47 -21.32
N PRO A 321 -3.40 -7.55 -22.27
CA PRO A 321 -4.33 -6.45 -22.52
C PRO A 321 -5.09 -6.10 -21.24
N ASN A 322 -5.51 -4.83 -21.06
CA ASN A 322 -6.45 -4.43 -19.99
C ASN A 322 -7.77 -5.20 -20.18
N THR A 323 -7.79 -6.42 -19.66
CA THR A 323 -8.82 -7.39 -19.92
C THR A 323 -10.12 -6.89 -19.35
N ILE A 324 -10.20 -6.00 -18.34
CA ILE A 324 -11.51 -5.55 -17.83
C ILE A 324 -12.32 -4.69 -18.82
N ARG A 325 -11.67 -3.97 -19.74
CA ARG A 325 -12.39 -3.32 -20.86
C ARG A 325 -12.94 -4.32 -21.88
N SER A 326 -12.46 -5.57 -21.87
CA SER A 326 -12.79 -6.66 -22.82
C SER A 326 -13.27 -7.95 -22.14
N ILE A 327 -13.47 -7.95 -20.82
CA ILE A 327 -13.74 -9.13 -19.99
C ILE A 327 -15.23 -9.35 -19.96
N ASN A 328 -15.66 -10.55 -20.34
CA ASN A 328 -17.02 -11.03 -20.12
C ASN A 328 -17.18 -11.64 -18.71
N LYS A 329 -16.66 -11.01 -17.65
CA LYS A 329 -16.82 -11.48 -16.25
C LYS A 329 -17.81 -10.56 -15.51
N PRO A 330 -19.04 -11.02 -15.24
CA PRO A 330 -20.13 -10.17 -14.74
C PRO A 330 -19.82 -9.43 -13.43
N PHE A 331 -19.13 -10.07 -12.48
CA PHE A 331 -18.84 -9.48 -11.18
C PHE A 331 -17.95 -8.24 -11.27
N TYR A 332 -16.80 -8.34 -11.94
CA TYR A 332 -15.84 -7.22 -12.04
C TYR A 332 -16.34 -6.10 -12.95
N GLN A 333 -17.13 -6.41 -13.98
CA GLN A 333 -17.81 -5.38 -14.78
C GLN A 333 -18.78 -4.56 -13.94
N ASP A 334 -19.61 -5.22 -13.13
CA ASP A 334 -20.55 -4.54 -12.25
C ASP A 334 -19.83 -3.74 -11.16
N LEU A 335 -18.74 -4.29 -10.60
CA LEU A 335 -17.90 -3.55 -9.68
C LEU A 335 -17.34 -2.28 -10.33
N TYR A 336 -16.73 -2.38 -11.52
CA TYR A 336 -16.23 -1.23 -12.26
C TYR A 336 -17.33 -0.18 -12.50
N ARG A 337 -18.53 -0.61 -12.91
CA ARG A 337 -19.67 0.30 -13.13
C ARG A 337 -20.08 1.04 -11.86
N GLU A 338 -20.12 0.37 -10.71
CA GLU A 338 -20.45 1.04 -9.44
C GLU A 338 -19.32 1.97 -8.98
N LEU A 339 -18.07 1.55 -9.09
CA LEU A 339 -16.91 2.38 -8.70
C LEU A 339 -16.77 3.62 -9.60
N ARG A 340 -17.07 3.50 -10.89
CA ARG A 340 -17.02 4.62 -11.85
C ARG A 340 -17.99 5.76 -11.50
N LYS A 341 -19.11 5.45 -10.82
CA LYS A 341 -20.05 6.45 -10.29
C LYS A 341 -19.48 7.22 -9.08
N ILE A 342 -18.45 6.67 -8.43
CA ILE A 342 -17.76 7.30 -7.29
C ILE A 342 -16.62 8.16 -7.83
N ASP A 343 -15.70 7.56 -8.58
CA ASP A 343 -14.55 8.22 -9.18
C ASP A 343 -14.07 7.37 -10.39
N PRO A 344 -14.10 7.90 -11.63
CA PRO A 344 -13.69 7.14 -12.80
C PRO A 344 -12.24 6.67 -12.78
N LYS A 345 -11.31 7.52 -12.31
CA LYS A 345 -9.89 7.16 -12.23
C LYS A 345 -9.67 6.05 -11.20
N MET A 346 -10.32 6.15 -10.05
CA MET A 346 -10.30 5.12 -9.01
C MET A 346 -10.79 3.77 -9.56
N ALA A 347 -11.87 3.78 -10.35
CA ALA A 347 -12.40 2.57 -10.96
C ALA A 347 -11.38 1.92 -11.90
N ASP A 348 -10.70 2.70 -12.75
CA ASP A 348 -9.63 2.20 -13.63
C ASP A 348 -8.48 1.56 -12.82
N VAL A 349 -8.05 2.20 -11.74
CA VAL A 349 -6.95 1.72 -10.88
C VAL A 349 -7.30 0.39 -10.19
N VAL A 350 -8.45 0.33 -9.49
CA VAL A 350 -8.90 -0.88 -8.77
C VAL A 350 -9.00 -2.06 -9.73
N THR A 351 -9.55 -1.78 -10.90
CA THR A 351 -9.78 -2.76 -11.95
C THR A 351 -8.47 -3.28 -12.51
N ALA A 352 -7.52 -2.40 -12.81
CA ALA A 352 -6.20 -2.83 -13.29
C ALA A 352 -5.48 -3.75 -12.29
N SER A 353 -5.58 -3.50 -10.98
CA SER A 353 -4.99 -4.35 -9.95
C SER A 353 -5.70 -5.69 -9.72
N VAL A 354 -6.92 -5.87 -10.20
CA VAL A 354 -7.55 -7.22 -10.16
C VAL A 354 -6.88 -8.14 -11.17
N MET A 355 -6.34 -7.58 -12.26
CA MET A 355 -5.77 -8.38 -13.34
C MET A 355 -4.29 -8.74 -13.15
N PHE A 356 -3.59 -8.03 -12.26
CA PHE A 356 -2.14 -8.03 -12.10
C PHE A 356 -1.78 -8.07 -10.63
#